data_AF-A0A6J6BPW8-F1
#
_entry.id   AF-A0A6J6BPW8-F1
#
_cell.length_a   1.000
_cell.length_b   1.000
_cell.length_c   1.000
_cell.angle_alpha   90.00
_cell.angle_beta   90.00
_cell.angle_gamma   90.00
#
_symmetry.space_group_name_H-M   'P 1'
#
loop_
_entity.id
_entity.type
_entity.pdbx_description
1 polymer ?
#
loop_
_entity_poly.entity_id
_entity_poly.type
_entity_poly.pdbx_seq_one_letter_code
_entity_poly.pdbx_strand_id
1 'polypeptide(L)' 'MLDIYAAREDPEPGVTGVMVSDSFENQAQVHYVPLWDDAPAVAASLAGEGDFIITMGCGDVYRMVPALLTALES' A
#
# COMPACT_ATOMS: atom_id res chain seq x y z
N MET A 1 0.59 0.89 -3.46
CA MET A 1 -0.50 -0.06 -3.71
C MET A 1 -0.10 -1.41 -3.17
N LEU A 2 -0.91 -1.99 -2.29
CA LEU A 2 -0.73 -3.35 -1.78
C LEU A 2 -1.39 -4.37 -2.70
N ASP A 3 -1.05 -5.64 -2.53
CA ASP A 3 -1.75 -6.72 -3.23
C ASP A 3 -3.20 -6.92 -2.71
N ILE A 4 -4.00 -7.67 -3.46
CA ILE A 4 -5.42 -7.89 -3.17
C ILE A 4 -5.58 -8.75 -1.92
N TYR A 5 -6.26 -8.20 -0.92
CA TYR A 5 -6.74 -8.96 0.22
C TYR A 5 -8.06 -9.67 -0.14
N ALA A 6 -8.01 -11.00 -0.25
CA ALA A 6 -9.13 -11.81 -0.76
C ALA A 6 -10.39 -11.83 0.14
N ALA A 7 -10.38 -11.25 1.33
CA ALA A 7 -11.55 -11.16 2.22
C ALA A 7 -12.33 -12.48 2.48
N ARG A 8 -11.63 -13.63 2.42
CA ARG A 8 -12.18 -15.02 2.51
C ARG A 8 -12.90 -15.53 1.25
N GLU A 9 -12.71 -14.86 0.12
CA GLU A 9 -13.15 -15.31 -1.20
C GLU A 9 -12.01 -16.10 -1.89
N ASP A 10 -12.36 -16.88 -2.90
CA ASP A 10 -11.37 -17.52 -3.78
C ASP A 10 -10.70 -16.45 -4.66
N PRO A 11 -9.38 -16.50 -4.87
CA PRO A 11 -8.71 -15.55 -5.76
C PRO A 11 -9.22 -15.68 -7.20
N GLU A 12 -9.61 -14.54 -7.78
CA GLU A 12 -10.02 -14.48 -9.18
C GLU A 12 -8.81 -14.41 -10.12
N PRO A 13 -8.65 -15.33 -11.09
CA PRO A 13 -7.53 -15.33 -12.01
C PRO A 13 -7.38 -13.99 -12.76
N GLY A 14 -6.21 -13.37 -12.65
CA GLY A 14 -5.91 -12.08 -13.29
C GLY A 14 -6.27 -10.85 -12.47
N VAL A 15 -6.97 -11.00 -11.34
CA VAL A 15 -7.26 -9.90 -10.40
C VAL A 15 -6.14 -9.80 -9.36
N THR A 16 -5.17 -8.92 -9.62
CA THR A 16 -3.97 -8.74 -8.77
C THR A 16 -3.71 -7.26 -8.52
N GLY A 17 -2.92 -6.95 -7.49
CA GLY A 17 -2.47 -5.58 -7.26
C GLY A 17 -1.55 -5.05 -8.37
N VAL A 18 -0.81 -5.95 -9.06
CA VAL A 18 -0.03 -5.61 -10.25
C VAL A 18 -0.93 -5.13 -11.38
N MET A 19 -2.02 -5.86 -11.67
CA MET A 19 -2.97 -5.48 -12.73
C MET A 19 -3.53 -4.07 -12.53
N VAL A 20 -3.86 -3.71 -11.30
CA VAL A 20 -4.35 -2.36 -10.99
C VAL A 20 -3.23 -1.32 -11.06
N SER A 21 -2.02 -1.66 -10.59
CA SER A 21 -0.85 -0.76 -10.64
C SER A 21 -0.45 -0.44 -12.09
N ASP A 22 -0.45 -1.45 -12.96
CA ASP A 22 -0.16 -1.32 -14.40
C ASP A 22 -1.20 -0.48 -15.15
N SER A 23 -2.40 -0.32 -14.57
CA SER A 23 -3.48 0.48 -15.17
C SER A 23 -3.30 1.99 -14.97
N PHE A 24 -2.33 2.45 -14.17
CA PHE A 24 -2.03 3.87 -14.02
C PHE A 24 -1.40 4.44 -15.29
N GLU A 25 -1.97 5.53 -15.83
CA GLU A 25 -1.40 6.24 -16.99
C GLU A 25 0.02 6.76 -16.71
N ASN A 26 0.26 7.24 -15.48
CA ASN A 26 1.57 7.67 -15.01
C ASN A 26 2.09 6.74 -13.93
N GLN A 27 3.07 5.91 -14.29
CA GLN A 27 3.70 4.95 -13.38
C GLN A 27 4.50 5.61 -12.24
N ALA A 28 4.85 6.89 -12.34
CA ALA A 28 5.49 7.62 -11.23
C ALA A 28 4.51 7.99 -10.09
N GLN A 29 3.19 7.81 -10.29
CA GLN A 29 2.16 8.09 -9.29
C GLN A 29 1.70 6.86 -8.52
N VAL A 30 2.27 5.69 -8.80
CA VAL A 30 1.95 4.43 -8.11
C VAL A 30 3.23 3.69 -7.75
N HIS A 31 3.30 3.23 -6.50
CA HIS A 31 4.34 2.32 -6.04
C HIS A 31 3.69 1.02 -5.61
N TYR A 32 3.84 -0.05 -6.39
CA TYR A 32 3.35 -1.36 -6.00
C TYR A 32 4.28 -1.98 -4.96
N VAL A 33 3.70 -2.45 -3.85
CA VAL A 33 4.40 -3.07 -2.73
C VAL A 33 3.69 -4.41 -2.43
N PRO A 34 4.24 -5.55 -2.88
CA PRO A 34 3.56 -6.84 -2.75
C PRO A 34 3.58 -7.37 -1.31
N LEU A 35 4.58 -6.99 -0.52
CA LEU A 35 4.76 -7.45 0.86
C LEU A 35 4.21 -6.42 1.83
N TRP A 36 3.28 -6.86 2.68
CA TRP A 36 2.62 -6.00 3.66
C TRP A 36 3.60 -5.27 4.58
N ASP A 37 4.60 -5.99 5.08
CA ASP A 37 5.53 -5.50 6.09
C ASP A 37 6.48 -4.43 5.54
N ASP A 38 6.65 -4.33 4.22
CA ASP A 38 7.48 -3.33 3.57
C ASP A 38 6.75 -1.99 3.37
N ALA A 39 5.42 -2.01 3.37
CA ALA A 39 4.60 -0.85 3.02
C ALA A 39 4.83 0.38 3.92
N PRO A 40 5.00 0.24 5.25
CA PRO A 40 5.32 1.36 6.12
C PRO A 40 6.60 2.09 5.72
N ALA A 41 7.68 1.35 5.47
CA ALA A 41 8.98 1.92 5.12
C ALA A 41 8.94 2.62 3.75
N VAL A 42 8.28 2.00 2.77
CA VAL A 42 8.09 2.61 1.45
C VAL A 42 7.27 3.90 1.55
N ALA A 43 6.14 3.88 2.26
CA ALA A 43 5.29 5.06 2.43
C ALA A 43 6.03 6.21 3.15
N ALA A 44 6.78 5.91 4.20
CA ALA A 44 7.59 6.90 4.90
C ALA A 44 8.68 7.50 4.00
N SER A 45 9.36 6.70 3.17
CA SER A 45 10.40 7.18 2.24
C SER A 45 9.89 8.12 1.15
N LEU A 46 8.59 8.09 0.86
CA LEU A 46 7.94 8.92 -0.15
C LEU A 46 7.38 10.22 0.43
N ALA A 47 7.16 10.28 1.75
CA ALA A 47 6.52 11.40 2.40
C ALA A 47 7.51 12.54 2.69
N GLY A 48 7.06 13.77 2.47
CA GLY A 48 7.76 14.99 2.85
C GLY A 48 7.10 15.73 4.02
N GLU A 49 7.75 16.80 4.48
CA GLU A 49 7.19 17.69 5.49
C GLU A 49 5.90 18.34 4.97
N GLY A 50 4.83 18.26 5.76
CA GLY A 50 3.51 18.82 5.42
C GLY A 50 2.60 17.87 4.63
N ASP A 51 3.08 16.69 4.26
CA ASP A 51 2.25 15.68 3.58
C ASP A 51 1.29 14.98 4.55
N PHE A 52 0.19 14.48 3.99
CA PHE A 52 -0.76 13.63 4.70
C PHE A 52 -0.67 12.21 4.15
N ILE A 53 -0.46 11.22 5.03
CA ILE A 53 -0.58 9.81 4.67
C ILE A 53 -1.97 9.30 5.10
N ILE A 54 -2.69 8.73 4.14
CA ILE A 54 -4.01 8.14 4.37
C ILE A 54 -3.93 6.65 4.06
N THR A 55 -4.07 5.80 5.08
CA THR A 55 -4.27 4.37 4.88
C THR A 55 -5.71 4.13 4.44
N MET A 56 -5.91 3.64 3.23
CA MET A 56 -7.25 3.42 2.66
C MET A 56 -7.44 1.95 2.30
N GLY A 57 -8.58 1.39 2.71
CA GLY A 57 -8.94 0.00 2.45
C GLY A 57 -9.97 -0.51 3.46
N CYS A 58 -10.26 -1.81 3.39
CA CYS A 58 -11.06 -2.52 4.38
C CYS A 58 -10.20 -3.51 5.17
N GLY A 59 -10.74 -4.05 6.27
CA GLY A 59 -10.06 -5.07 7.07
C GLY A 59 -8.87 -4.54 7.84
N ASP A 60 -7.69 -5.11 7.59
CA ASP A 60 -6.52 -4.98 8.47
C ASP A 60 -5.61 -3.78 8.13
N VAL A 61 -5.98 -2.93 7.17
CA VAL A 61 -5.14 -1.79 6.71
C VAL A 61 -4.70 -0.86 7.85
N TYR A 62 -5.54 -0.68 8.86
CA TYR A 62 -5.20 0.15 10.03
C TYR A 62 -4.05 -0.45 10.88
N ARG A 63 -3.78 -1.75 10.77
CA ARG A 63 -2.76 -2.43 11.58
C ARG A 63 -1.33 -2.02 11.22
N MET A 64 -1.10 -1.47 10.03
CA MET A 64 0.22 -0.97 9.64
C MET A 64 0.56 0.39 10.28
N VAL A 65 -0.44 1.10 10.81
CA VAL A 65 -0.28 2.48 11.30
C VAL A 65 0.83 2.61 12.36
N PRO A 66 0.95 1.74 13.38
CA PRO A 66 2.05 1.85 14.35
C PRO A 66 3.43 1.75 13.70
N ALA A 67 3.63 0.81 12.76
CA ALA A 67 4.90 0.67 12.05
C ALA A 67 5.18 1.86 11.13
N LEU A 68 4.14 2.42 10.50
CA LEU A 68 4.24 3.62 9.68
C LEU A 68 4.66 4.83 10.49
N LEU A 69 4.07 5.05 11.67
CA LEU A 69 4.45 6.14 12.56
C LEU A 69 5.92 6.02 13.00
N THR A 70 6.35 4.82 13.39
CA THR A 70 7.77 4.58 13.71
C THR A 70 8.70 4.87 12.53
N ALA A 71 8.31 4.49 11.31
CA ALA A 71 9.09 4.73 10.10
C ALA A 71 9.19 6.22 9.73
N LEU A 72 8.16 7.03 10.04
CA LEU A 72 8.16 8.49 9.80
C LEU A 72 9.00 9.27 10.81
N GLU A 73 9.21 8.70 12.01
CA GLU A 73 10.02 9.30 13.07
C GLU A 73 11.52 8.93 12.98
N SER A 74 11.89 8.07 12.03
CA SER A 74 13.26 7.57 11.82
C SER A 74 14.05 8.42 10.83
#